data_AF-A0A1Q7LRF8-F1
#
_entry.id   AF-A0A1Q7LRF8-F1
#
_cell.length_a   1.000
_cell.length_b   1.000
_cell.length_c   1.000
_cell.angle_alpha   90.00
_cell.angle_beta   90.00
_cell.angle_gamma   90.00
#
_symmetry.space_group_name_H-M   'P 1'
#
loop_
_entity.id
_entity.type
_entity.pdbx_description
1 polymer ?
#
loop_
_entity_poly.entity_id
_entity_poly.type
_entity_poly.pdbx_seq_one_letter_code
_entity_poly.pdbx_strand_id
1 'polypeptide(L)'
;MKSFKILSALHNKKSLRLGLLFLSTLFVMTASAAVYYGLQYRSVSTISKTTVAFCGGCAADFTTAGGTLGTNNTYVKLTSIKGYPNATGTYEQSVGIQNSDTSAHNVRLRANLQSGTSTAYNTIVFRIVDASNNVQGTAMTITGGGSFTVSGSPTTFVSLAASTTWYVRVEVTGAASNTITASTATIDLYIDVQ
;
A
#
# COMPACT_ATOMS: atom_id res chain seq x y z
N MET A 1 66.83 46.29 48.18
CA MET A 1 65.35 46.36 48.37
C MET A 1 64.55 46.47 47.06
N LYS A 2 64.81 45.66 46.01
CA LYS A 2 63.97 45.63 44.79
C LYS A 2 63.46 44.22 44.37
N SER A 3 63.86 43.15 45.06
CA SER A 3 63.54 41.77 44.65
C SER A 3 62.15 41.28 45.12
N PHE A 4 61.67 41.71 46.29
CA PHE A 4 60.47 41.11 46.91
C PHE A 4 59.12 41.54 46.29
N LYS A 5 59.03 42.74 45.70
CA LYS A 5 57.78 43.27 45.12
C LYS A 5 57.41 42.65 43.76
N ILE A 6 58.38 42.10 43.02
CA ILE A 6 58.15 41.50 41.70
C ILE A 6 57.62 40.06 41.85
N LEU A 7 58.07 39.35 42.88
CA LEU A 7 57.64 37.98 43.18
C LEU A 7 56.16 37.89 43.61
N SER A 8 55.64 38.84 44.39
CA SER A 8 54.22 38.85 44.81
C SER A 8 53.27 39.16 43.64
N ALA A 9 53.68 40.06 42.74
CA ALA A 9 52.91 40.40 41.54
C ALA A 9 52.85 39.26 40.51
N LEU A 10 53.86 38.38 40.49
CA LEU A 10 53.89 37.21 39.61
C LEU A 10 52.99 36.07 40.12
N HIS A 11 52.87 35.92 41.45
CA HIS A 11 52.06 34.88 42.08
C HIS A 11 50.55 35.10 41.81
N ASN A 12 50.07 36.34 41.90
CA ASN A 12 48.66 36.68 41.68
C ASN A 12 48.19 36.47 40.23
N LYS A 13 49.07 36.57 39.23
CA LYS A 13 48.70 36.35 37.82
C LYS A 13 48.42 34.88 37.50
N LYS A 14 49.08 33.94 38.18
CA LYS A 14 48.86 32.49 37.99
C LYS A 14 47.56 32.05 38.65
N SER A 15 47.29 32.51 39.87
CA SER A 15 46.04 32.21 40.58
C SER A 15 44.81 32.80 39.89
N LEU A 16 44.92 34.01 39.30
CA LEU A 16 43.83 34.62 38.54
C LEU A 16 43.46 33.81 37.29
N ARG A 17 44.46 33.28 36.57
CA ARG A 17 44.24 32.41 35.41
C ARG A 17 43.58 31.09 35.79
N LEU A 18 43.99 30.50 36.91
CA LEU A 18 43.38 29.26 37.40
C LEU A 18 41.93 29.49 37.86
N GLY A 19 41.65 30.62 38.53
CA GLY A 19 40.30 31.00 38.93
C GLY A 19 39.38 31.24 37.72
N LEU A 20 39.87 31.92 36.69
CA LEU A 20 39.13 32.07 35.43
C LEU A 20 38.87 30.72 34.75
N LEU A 21 39.85 29.81 34.78
CA LEU A 21 39.69 28.46 34.23
C LEU A 21 38.59 27.70 34.97
N PHE A 22 38.60 27.70 36.31
CA PHE A 22 37.56 27.08 37.13
C PHE A 22 36.18 27.69 36.91
N LEU A 23 36.10 29.02 36.78
CA LEU A 23 34.84 29.69 36.52
C LEU A 23 34.31 29.33 35.12
N SER A 24 35.19 29.22 34.13
CA SER A 24 34.80 28.78 32.78
C SER A 24 34.33 27.33 32.73
N THR A 25 34.92 26.41 33.50
CA THR A 25 34.45 25.02 33.55
C THR A 25 33.10 24.89 34.27
N LEU A 26 32.85 25.71 35.31
CA LEU A 26 31.53 25.82 35.96
C LEU A 26 30.44 26.31 34.99
N PHE A 27 30.75 27.30 34.15
CA PHE A 27 29.82 27.78 33.11
C PHE A 27 29.57 26.76 31.99
N VAL A 28 30.55 25.92 31.65
CA VAL A 28 30.38 24.86 30.64
C VAL A 28 29.55 23.69 31.19
N MET A 29 29.64 23.37 32.48
CA MET A 29 28.84 22.30 33.08
C MET A 29 27.34 22.64 33.15
N THR A 30 26.96 23.89 33.41
CA THR A 30 25.54 24.30 33.45
C THR A 30 24.87 24.31 32.08
N ALA A 31 25.64 24.44 30.99
CA ALA A 31 25.14 24.35 29.63
C ALA A 31 24.91 22.90 29.14
N SER A 32 25.34 21.88 29.89
CA SER A 32 25.29 20.47 29.45
C SER A 32 24.10 19.65 29.98
N ALA A 33 23.17 20.25 30.73
CA ALA A 33 21.88 19.62 31.02
C ALA A 33 21.02 19.63 29.75
N ALA A 34 21.28 18.69 28.85
CA ALA A 34 20.41 18.40 27.72
C ALA A 34 19.01 18.08 28.27
N VAL A 35 18.08 19.02 28.10
CA VAL A 35 16.67 18.80 28.44
C VAL A 35 16.15 17.77 27.43
N TYR A 36 16.04 16.51 27.87
CA TYR A 36 15.43 15.46 27.07
C TYR A 36 13.93 15.69 27.03
N TYR A 37 13.45 16.33 25.96
CA TYR A 37 12.03 16.34 25.63
C TYR A 37 11.64 14.96 25.09
N GLY A 38 11.10 14.11 25.97
CA GLY A 38 10.45 12.87 25.57
C GLY A 38 9.10 13.17 24.93
N LEU A 39 9.08 13.38 23.61
CA LEU A 39 7.82 13.49 22.87
C LEU A 39 7.24 12.08 22.68
N GLN A 40 6.11 11.80 23.31
CA GLN A 40 5.36 10.57 23.12
C GLN A 40 4.22 10.82 22.12
N TYR A 41 4.22 10.07 21.02
CA TYR A 41 3.11 10.05 20.07
C TYR A 41 2.20 8.85 20.37
N ARG A 42 0.91 9.09 20.57
CA ARG A 42 -0.12 8.05 20.68
C ARG A 42 -1.15 8.25 19.59
N SER A 43 -1.23 7.29 18.68
CA SER A 43 -2.33 7.20 17.72
C SER A 43 -3.38 6.21 18.24
N VAL A 44 -4.65 6.57 18.14
CA VAL A 44 -5.78 5.66 18.31
C VAL A 44 -6.47 5.58 16.94
N SER A 45 -6.35 4.42 16.29
CA SER A 45 -7.00 4.18 14.99
C SER A 45 -8.32 3.44 15.20
N THR A 46 -9.41 3.99 14.65
CA THR A 46 -10.73 3.35 14.60
C THR A 46 -11.01 2.79 13.19
N ILE A 47 -11.80 1.72 13.10
CA ILE A 47 -12.22 1.12 11.82
C ILE A 47 -13.69 1.47 11.60
N SER A 48 -14.01 2.07 10.46
CA SER A 48 -15.38 2.41 10.06
C SER A 48 -15.79 1.64 8.80
N LYS A 49 -17.10 1.47 8.60
CA LYS A 49 -17.65 0.89 7.38
C LYS A 49 -17.32 1.81 6.20
N THR A 50 -16.75 1.24 5.13
CA THR A 50 -16.46 1.97 3.89
C THR A 50 -17.74 2.22 3.10
N THR A 51 -17.88 3.41 2.50
CA THR A 51 -19.00 3.77 1.62
C THR A 51 -18.82 3.21 0.20
N VAL A 52 -17.56 3.06 -0.23
CA VAL A 52 -17.19 2.35 -1.46
C VAL A 52 -16.67 0.96 -1.09
N ALA A 53 -17.30 -0.09 -1.60
CA ALA A 53 -16.95 -1.46 -1.24
C ALA A 53 -17.14 -2.43 -2.43
N PHE A 54 -16.56 -3.62 -2.33
CA PHE A 54 -16.90 -4.69 -3.25
C PHE A 54 -18.33 -5.19 -3.03
N CYS A 55 -19.03 -5.52 -4.12
CA CYS A 55 -20.36 -6.12 -4.09
C CYS A 55 -20.37 -7.42 -4.89
N GLY A 56 -20.43 -8.56 -4.18
CA GLY A 56 -20.53 -9.88 -4.80
C GLY A 56 -21.91 -10.14 -5.42
N GLY A 57 -22.98 -9.75 -4.73
CA GLY A 57 -24.36 -9.93 -5.22
C GLY A 57 -24.76 -9.02 -6.38
N CYS A 58 -23.90 -8.07 -6.76
CA CYS A 58 -24.16 -7.15 -7.86
C CYS A 58 -23.60 -7.64 -9.21
N ALA A 59 -22.72 -8.65 -9.20
CA ALA A 59 -21.92 -9.04 -10.36
C ALA A 59 -22.28 -10.46 -10.82
N ALA A 60 -22.62 -10.62 -12.09
CA ALA A 60 -23.15 -11.88 -12.61
C ALA A 60 -22.17 -13.06 -12.51
N ASP A 61 -20.87 -12.79 -12.66
CA ASP A 61 -19.86 -13.85 -12.70
C ASP A 61 -19.23 -14.13 -11.33
N PHE A 62 -19.67 -13.47 -10.26
CA PHE A 62 -19.03 -13.55 -8.94
C PHE A 62 -18.86 -14.98 -8.42
N THR A 63 -19.93 -15.78 -8.48
CA THR A 63 -19.89 -17.18 -8.04
C THR A 63 -19.02 -18.03 -8.97
N THR A 64 -19.11 -17.83 -10.28
CA THR A 64 -18.33 -18.57 -11.29
C THR A 64 -16.83 -18.25 -11.19
N ALA A 65 -16.49 -17.01 -10.82
CA ALA A 65 -15.14 -16.55 -10.53
C ALA A 65 -14.59 -17.08 -9.18
N GLY A 66 -15.42 -17.74 -8.37
CA GLY A 66 -15.05 -18.21 -7.03
C GLY A 66 -14.81 -17.05 -6.07
N GLY A 67 -15.61 -15.99 -6.20
CA GLY A 67 -15.52 -14.77 -5.43
C GLY A 67 -15.82 -14.99 -3.95
N THR A 68 -14.97 -14.46 -3.08
CA THR A 68 -15.21 -14.39 -1.63
C THR A 68 -14.87 -12.99 -1.15
N LEU A 69 -15.85 -12.30 -0.56
CA LEU A 69 -15.64 -10.97 0.01
C LEU A 69 -14.90 -11.06 1.35
N GLY A 70 -13.98 -10.14 1.56
CA GLY A 70 -13.31 -9.93 2.82
C GLY A 70 -14.14 -9.17 3.85
N THR A 71 -13.56 -8.95 5.02
CA THR A 71 -14.17 -8.15 6.09
C THR A 71 -14.58 -6.77 5.58
N ASN A 72 -15.82 -6.35 5.89
CA ASN A 72 -16.40 -5.08 5.44
C ASN A 72 -16.36 -4.86 3.91
N ASN A 73 -16.22 -5.94 3.12
CA ASN A 73 -16.13 -5.91 1.68
C ASN A 73 -15.00 -5.01 1.11
N THR A 74 -13.92 -4.80 1.87
CA THR A 74 -12.79 -3.93 1.46
C THR A 74 -11.79 -4.65 0.55
N TYR A 75 -11.82 -5.98 0.53
CA TYR A 75 -11.05 -6.81 -0.39
C TYR A 75 -11.91 -7.97 -0.89
N VAL A 76 -11.49 -8.59 -1.99
CA VAL A 76 -12.13 -9.77 -2.56
C VAL A 76 -11.07 -10.77 -3.03
N LYS A 77 -11.34 -12.05 -2.82
CA LYS A 77 -10.54 -13.16 -3.32
C LYS A 77 -11.25 -13.80 -4.49
N LEU A 78 -10.53 -14.06 -5.58
CA LEU A 78 -11.04 -14.81 -6.73
C LEU A 78 -10.24 -16.11 -6.84
N THR A 79 -10.92 -17.26 -6.77
CA THR A 79 -10.26 -18.58 -6.65
C THR A 79 -10.56 -19.53 -7.81
N SER A 80 -11.59 -19.24 -8.62
CA SER A 80 -12.08 -20.12 -9.69
C SER A 80 -11.98 -19.48 -11.08
N ILE A 81 -11.09 -18.51 -11.24
CA ILE A 81 -10.81 -17.91 -12.55
C ILE A 81 -10.01 -18.91 -13.39
N LYS A 82 -10.55 -19.27 -14.56
CA LYS A 82 -9.98 -20.26 -15.47
C LYS A 82 -9.55 -19.60 -16.77
N GLY A 83 -8.34 -19.92 -17.21
CA GLY A 83 -7.88 -19.70 -18.58
C GLY A 83 -7.67 -21.04 -19.27
N TYR A 84 -7.80 -21.06 -20.59
CA TYR A 84 -7.51 -22.23 -21.40
C TYR A 84 -6.20 -22.03 -22.17
N PRO A 85 -5.47 -23.10 -22.51
CA PRO A 85 -4.26 -22.97 -23.32
C PRO A 85 -4.57 -22.25 -24.64
N ASN A 86 -3.82 -21.19 -24.94
CA ASN A 86 -3.98 -20.38 -26.16
C ASN A 86 -5.36 -19.74 -26.36
N ALA A 87 -6.19 -19.66 -25.32
CA ALA A 87 -7.49 -19.02 -25.39
C ALA A 87 -7.72 -18.11 -24.17
N THR A 88 -8.26 -16.94 -24.44
CA THR A 88 -8.64 -15.98 -23.40
C THR A 88 -10.01 -16.33 -22.86
N GLY A 89 -10.07 -16.68 -21.58
CA GLY A 89 -11.31 -16.72 -20.82
C GLY A 89 -11.62 -15.34 -20.26
N THR A 90 -12.87 -14.89 -20.37
CA THR A 90 -13.30 -13.58 -19.88
C THR A 90 -14.42 -13.74 -18.87
N TYR A 91 -14.30 -13.02 -17.76
CA TYR A 91 -15.32 -12.83 -16.74
C TYR A 91 -15.67 -11.34 -16.78
N GLU A 92 -16.79 -11.00 -17.40
CA GLU A 92 -17.19 -9.61 -17.67
C GLU A 92 -17.52 -8.87 -16.37
N GLN A 93 -18.12 -9.58 -15.41
CA GLN A 93 -18.56 -9.02 -14.13
C GLN A 93 -18.11 -9.93 -12.97
N SER A 94 -16.80 -10.06 -12.75
CA SER A 94 -16.25 -10.95 -11.73
C SER A 94 -16.58 -10.49 -10.30
N VAL A 95 -16.66 -9.18 -10.07
CA VAL A 95 -17.08 -8.56 -8.80
C VAL A 95 -17.51 -7.12 -9.06
N GLY A 96 -18.47 -6.61 -8.29
CA GLY A 96 -18.90 -5.22 -8.36
C GLY A 96 -18.06 -4.31 -7.46
N ILE A 97 -17.89 -3.05 -7.85
CA ILE A 97 -17.39 -1.95 -7.04
C ILE A 97 -18.56 -1.00 -6.85
N GLN A 98 -19.12 -0.94 -5.65
CA GLN A 98 -20.33 -0.17 -5.35
C GLN A 98 -19.97 1.06 -4.51
N ASN A 99 -20.37 2.23 -5.00
CA ASN A 99 -20.40 3.45 -4.22
C ASN A 99 -21.80 3.64 -3.62
N SER A 100 -21.93 3.41 -2.32
CA SER A 100 -23.18 3.59 -1.57
C SER A 100 -23.36 4.99 -0.98
N ASP A 101 -22.42 5.91 -1.26
CA ASP A 101 -22.53 7.31 -0.86
C ASP A 101 -23.43 8.11 -1.82
N THR A 102 -23.79 9.29 -1.34
CA THR A 102 -24.45 10.38 -2.06
C THR A 102 -23.50 11.24 -2.88
N SER A 103 -22.19 11.09 -2.69
CA SER A 103 -21.14 11.79 -3.44
C SER A 103 -20.35 10.85 -4.35
N ALA A 104 -19.77 11.38 -5.42
CA ALA A 104 -18.83 10.65 -6.25
C ALA A 104 -17.49 10.45 -5.50
N HIS A 105 -16.85 9.31 -5.74
CA HIS A 105 -15.56 8.96 -5.13
C HIS A 105 -14.57 8.51 -6.21
N ASN A 106 -13.29 8.84 -6.03
CA ASN A 106 -12.27 8.34 -6.95
C ASN A 106 -11.78 6.98 -6.46
N VAL A 107 -11.86 5.97 -7.33
CA VAL A 107 -11.54 4.59 -6.99
C VAL A 107 -10.45 4.05 -7.89
N ARG A 108 -9.64 3.13 -7.39
CA ARG A 108 -8.71 2.33 -8.19
C ARG A 108 -8.57 0.94 -7.61
N LEU A 109 -8.26 -0.02 -8.49
CA LEU A 109 -7.90 -1.37 -8.10
C LEU A 109 -6.41 -1.50 -7.81
N ARG A 110 -6.09 -2.34 -6.82
CA ARG A 110 -4.75 -2.81 -6.50
C ARG A 110 -4.80 -4.31 -6.24
N ALA A 111 -3.93 -5.09 -6.87
CA ALA A 111 -3.82 -6.52 -6.58
C ALA A 111 -2.68 -6.80 -5.61
N ASN A 112 -2.88 -7.81 -4.78
CA ASN A 112 -1.82 -8.54 -4.11
C ASN A 112 -1.90 -10.00 -4.55
N LEU A 113 -0.86 -10.47 -5.23
CA LEU A 113 -0.74 -11.88 -5.55
C LEU A 113 -0.28 -12.62 -4.29
N GLN A 114 -1.08 -13.59 -3.83
CA GLN A 114 -0.80 -14.31 -2.59
C GLN A 114 0.08 -15.54 -2.84
N SER A 115 -0.26 -16.34 -3.85
CA SER A 115 0.43 -17.59 -4.18
C SER A 115 -0.04 -18.16 -5.52
N GLY A 116 0.75 -19.05 -6.12
CA GLY A 116 0.31 -19.84 -7.27
C GLY A 116 1.44 -20.32 -8.17
N THR A 117 1.11 -21.24 -9.06
CA THR A 117 2.04 -21.76 -10.07
C THR A 117 1.92 -20.92 -11.35
N SER A 118 2.95 -20.13 -11.66
CA SER A 118 2.92 -19.16 -12.77
C SER A 118 3.11 -19.78 -14.15
N THR A 119 3.65 -21.00 -14.26
CA THR A 119 3.99 -21.63 -15.54
C THR A 119 2.76 -21.99 -16.39
N ALA A 120 1.60 -22.13 -15.78
CA ALA A 120 0.33 -22.41 -16.46
C ALA A 120 -0.35 -21.15 -17.03
N TYR A 121 0.10 -19.95 -16.64
CA TYR A 121 -0.54 -18.69 -17.01
C TYR A 121 0.36 -17.90 -17.97
N ASN A 122 -0.24 -17.35 -19.02
CA ASN A 122 0.40 -16.32 -19.83
C ASN A 122 0.11 -14.94 -19.22
N THR A 123 -1.18 -14.59 -19.13
CA THR A 123 -1.64 -13.31 -18.56
C THR A 123 -2.93 -13.46 -17.77
N ILE A 124 -3.07 -12.64 -16.73
CA ILE A 124 -4.31 -12.36 -16.00
C ILE A 124 -4.46 -10.84 -15.97
N VAL A 125 -5.48 -10.31 -16.61
CA VAL A 125 -5.72 -8.87 -16.74
C VAL A 125 -6.95 -8.48 -15.95
N PHE A 126 -6.84 -7.43 -15.14
CA PHE A 126 -7.92 -6.83 -14.39
C PHE A 126 -8.23 -5.44 -14.94
N ARG A 127 -9.52 -5.17 -15.18
CA ARG A 127 -10.01 -3.87 -15.67
C ARG A 127 -11.20 -3.43 -14.84
N ILE A 128 -11.31 -2.13 -14.58
CA ILE A 128 -12.57 -1.54 -14.12
C ILE A 128 -13.42 -1.29 -15.37
N VAL A 129 -14.67 -1.69 -15.33
CA VAL A 129 -15.65 -1.44 -16.40
C VAL A 129 -16.91 -0.81 -15.84
N ASP A 130 -17.52 0.10 -16.57
CA ASP A 130 -18.82 0.68 -16.20
C ASP A 130 -19.98 -0.31 -16.41
N ALA A 131 -21.21 0.12 -16.10
CA ALA A 131 -22.40 -0.70 -16.28
C ALA A 131 -22.71 -1.04 -17.75
N SER A 132 -22.17 -0.28 -18.70
CA SER A 132 -22.24 -0.52 -20.14
C SER A 132 -21.05 -1.33 -20.66
N ASN A 133 -20.22 -1.87 -19.76
CA ASN A 133 -19.06 -2.69 -20.04
C ASN A 133 -17.91 -1.95 -20.77
N ASN A 134 -17.87 -0.61 -20.69
CA ASN A 134 -16.74 0.17 -21.19
C ASN A 134 -15.62 0.18 -20.17
N VAL A 135 -14.39 -0.02 -20.63
CA VAL A 135 -13.19 0.01 -19.79
C VAL A 135 -12.94 1.42 -19.27
N GLN A 136 -12.73 1.51 -17.98
CA GLN A 136 -12.43 2.73 -17.24
C GLN A 136 -10.98 2.65 -16.73
N GLY A 137 -10.19 3.70 -17.02
CA GLY A 137 -8.80 3.79 -16.57
C GLY A 137 -7.87 2.75 -17.19
N THR A 138 -6.71 2.53 -16.55
CA THR A 138 -5.69 1.58 -16.99
C THR A 138 -5.97 0.17 -16.50
N ALA A 139 -5.54 -0.82 -17.28
CA ALA A 139 -5.54 -2.21 -16.85
C ALA A 139 -4.37 -2.54 -15.92
N MET A 140 -4.56 -3.55 -15.09
CA MET A 140 -3.50 -4.22 -14.34
C MET A 140 -3.28 -5.60 -14.93
N THR A 141 -2.02 -5.99 -15.14
CA THR A 141 -1.68 -7.27 -15.76
C THR A 141 -0.71 -8.04 -14.88
N ILE A 142 -1.08 -9.28 -14.57
CA ILE A 142 -0.21 -10.29 -13.97
C ILE A 142 0.27 -11.21 -15.10
N THR A 143 1.57 -11.28 -15.31
CA THR A 143 2.18 -12.15 -16.32
C THR A 143 2.80 -13.37 -15.65
N GLY A 144 2.59 -14.55 -16.23
CA GLY A 144 3.19 -15.81 -15.78
C GLY A 144 4.40 -16.22 -16.62
N GLY A 145 4.68 -17.53 -16.68
CA GLY A 145 5.80 -18.08 -17.47
C GLY A 145 7.06 -18.42 -16.67
N GLY A 146 6.95 -18.67 -15.36
CA GLY A 146 8.04 -19.13 -14.50
C GLY A 146 8.04 -18.42 -13.15
N SER A 147 7.79 -17.10 -13.16
CA SER A 147 7.48 -16.31 -11.97
C SER A 147 6.34 -15.36 -12.31
N PHE A 148 5.51 -15.02 -11.34
CA PHE A 148 4.50 -14.00 -11.58
C PHE A 148 5.10 -12.60 -11.46
N THR A 149 4.79 -11.75 -12.43
CA THR A 149 5.13 -10.32 -12.39
C THR A 149 3.87 -9.48 -12.51
N VAL A 150 3.73 -8.45 -11.68
CA VAL A 150 2.57 -7.55 -11.71
C VAL A 150 2.98 -6.22 -12.33
N SER A 151 2.20 -5.74 -13.29
CA SER A 151 2.35 -4.44 -13.94
C SER A 151 1.02 -3.66 -13.89
N GLY A 152 1.10 -2.33 -13.85
CA GLY A 152 -0.11 -1.48 -13.78
C GLY A 152 -0.89 -1.60 -12.47
N SER A 153 -0.23 -2.04 -11.39
CA SER A 153 -0.80 -2.04 -10.03
C SER A 153 -0.16 -0.93 -9.19
N PRO A 154 -0.95 -0.01 -8.60
CA PRO A 154 -2.40 0.12 -8.75
C PRO A 154 -2.80 0.70 -10.11
N THR A 155 -4.05 0.50 -10.50
CA THR A 155 -4.65 1.15 -11.68
C THR A 155 -4.77 2.67 -11.48
N THR A 156 -5.02 3.42 -12.55
CA THR A 156 -5.36 4.85 -12.43
C THR A 156 -6.67 5.07 -11.68
N PHE A 157 -6.75 6.16 -10.92
CA PHE A 157 -8.02 6.58 -10.33
C PHE A 157 -9.07 6.88 -11.40
N VAL A 158 -10.29 6.44 -11.16
CA VAL A 158 -11.47 6.70 -11.97
C VAL A 158 -12.60 7.20 -11.08
N SER A 159 -13.40 8.14 -11.56
CA SER A 159 -14.50 8.72 -10.78
C SER A 159 -15.72 7.82 -10.85
N LEU A 160 -16.10 7.24 -9.71
CA LEU A 160 -17.31 6.45 -9.56
C LEU A 160 -18.42 7.33 -8.98
N ALA A 161 -19.45 7.60 -9.80
CA ALA A 161 -20.58 8.43 -9.39
C ALA A 161 -21.28 7.90 -8.14
N ALA A 162 -22.01 8.79 -7.46
CA ALA A 162 -22.83 8.44 -6.30
C ALA A 162 -23.83 7.32 -6.63
N SER A 163 -24.12 6.45 -5.66
CA SER A 163 -25.12 5.38 -5.79
C SER A 163 -24.95 4.48 -7.05
N THR A 164 -23.71 4.33 -7.53
CA THR A 164 -23.40 3.62 -8.77
C THR A 164 -22.57 2.37 -8.49
N THR A 165 -22.79 1.33 -9.29
CA THR A 165 -21.98 0.11 -9.29
C THR A 165 -21.29 -0.07 -10.64
N TRP A 166 -19.98 -0.23 -10.59
CA TRP A 166 -19.13 -0.66 -11.71
C TRP A 166 -18.62 -2.07 -11.44
N TYR A 167 -17.92 -2.66 -12.40
CA TYR A 167 -17.48 -4.05 -12.31
C TYR A 167 -15.99 -4.20 -12.55
N VAL A 168 -15.45 -5.30 -12.04
CA VAL A 168 -14.13 -5.78 -12.43
C VAL A 168 -14.31 -6.82 -13.51
N ARG A 169 -13.72 -6.57 -14.68
CA ARG A 169 -13.53 -7.57 -15.72
C ARG A 169 -12.21 -8.28 -15.49
N VAL A 170 -12.20 -9.60 -15.63
CA VAL A 170 -11.00 -10.43 -15.59
C VAL A 170 -10.84 -11.18 -16.90
N GLU A 171 -9.68 -11.02 -17.54
CA GLU A 171 -9.30 -11.72 -18.78
C GLU A 171 -8.10 -12.62 -18.47
N VAL A 172 -8.21 -13.93 -18.70
CA VAL A 172 -7.13 -14.88 -18.40
C VAL A 172 -6.77 -15.71 -19.61
N THR A 173 -5.48 -15.72 -19.93
CA THR A 173 -4.91 -16.52 -21.01
C THR A 173 -3.95 -17.55 -20.43
N GLY A 174 -4.21 -18.83 -20.71
CA GLY A 174 -3.32 -19.93 -20.31
C GLY A 174 -2.06 -20.00 -21.18
N ALA A 175 -0.98 -20.51 -20.62
CA ALA A 175 0.25 -20.76 -21.37
C ALA A 175 0.02 -21.83 -22.46
N ALA A 176 0.79 -21.75 -23.55
CA ALA A 176 0.74 -22.69 -24.66
C ALA A 176 1.39 -24.03 -24.24
N SER A 177 0.63 -24.92 -23.58
CA SER A 177 1.10 -26.26 -23.25
C SER A 177 -0.04 -27.27 -23.14
N ASN A 178 0.19 -28.45 -23.71
CA ASN A 178 -0.67 -29.64 -23.68
C ASN A 178 -0.50 -30.48 -22.40
N THR A 179 0.38 -30.09 -21.48
CA THR A 179 0.65 -30.80 -20.22
C THR A 179 0.24 -30.04 -18.96
N ILE A 180 -0.46 -28.90 -19.10
CA ILE A 180 -0.94 -28.14 -17.94
C ILE A 180 -2.03 -28.95 -17.22
N THR A 181 -1.65 -29.59 -16.12
CA THR A 181 -2.59 -30.08 -15.10
C THR A 181 -3.05 -28.91 -14.23
N ALA A 182 -4.27 -29.03 -13.69
CA ALA A 182 -4.98 -28.01 -12.92
C ALA A 182 -4.04 -27.19 -12.01
N SER A 183 -3.75 -25.95 -12.44
CA SER A 183 -2.93 -24.99 -11.70
C SER A 183 -3.81 -23.92 -11.11
N THR A 184 -3.46 -23.47 -9.90
CA THR A 184 -4.21 -22.44 -9.18
C THR A 184 -3.32 -21.24 -8.90
N ALA A 185 -3.91 -20.06 -9.03
CA ALA A 185 -3.35 -18.79 -8.61
C ALA A 185 -4.36 -18.09 -7.71
N THR A 186 -3.91 -17.62 -6.55
CA THR A 186 -4.76 -16.91 -5.58
C THR A 186 -4.42 -15.43 -5.63
N ILE A 187 -5.41 -14.61 -5.96
CA ILE A 187 -5.25 -13.16 -6.12
C ILE A 187 -6.24 -12.47 -5.20
N ASP A 188 -5.71 -11.57 -4.38
CA ASP A 188 -6.51 -10.66 -3.55
C ASP A 188 -6.57 -9.30 -4.26
N LEU A 189 -7.78 -8.79 -4.46
CA LEU A 189 -8.01 -7.44 -4.98
C LEU A 189 -8.44 -6.51 -3.86
N TYR A 190 -7.90 -5.30 -3.89
CA TYR A 190 -8.20 -4.19 -2.99
C TYR A 190 -8.72 -3.00 -3.80
N ILE A 191 -9.58 -2.21 -3.17
CA ILE A 191 -10.00 -0.90 -3.66
C ILE A 191 -9.31 0.15 -2.81
N ASP A 192 -8.60 1.08 -3.45
CA ASP A 192 -8.19 2.33 -2.81
C ASP A 192 -9.20 3.42 -3.21
N VAL A 193 -9.58 4.27 -2.25
CA VAL A 193 -10.59 5.34 -2.41
C VAL A 193 -9.98 6.69 -2.02
N GLN A 194 -10.26 7.73 -2.80
CA GLN A 194 -9.89 9.12 -2.54
C GLN A 194 -11.11 10.04 -2.59
#